data_AF-A0A1M5WKG2-F1
#
_entry.id   AF-A0A1M5WKG2-F1
#
_cell.length_a   1.000
_cell.length_b   1.000
_cell.length_c   1.000
_cell.angle_alpha   90.00
_cell.angle_beta   90.00
_cell.angle_gamma   90.00
#
_symmetry.space_group_name_H-M   'P 1'
#
loop_
_entity.id
_entity.type
_entity.pdbx_description
1 polymer ?
#
loop_
_entity_poly.entity_id
_entity_poly.type
_entity_poly.pdbx_seq_one_letter_code
_entity_poly.pdbx_strand_id
1 'polypeptide(L)'
;MKPDRETEGTREVVIMLTDMVGYSRLTSDMTPDGVRDFVVDYHRSLARVIRRDAYEPVEIEPSAGDGALILFGKRGDDDVSSIGRRALAAAVDLGYAVTRGEVAKTRIGLFKGDIVEAQINGKKAKFGAGFAVASRLEELCDYFDIPLLMDRDIAMMQDDDPSLVCIGRVTPLNLNHPLHLLTVYRPGLHHIPADVEVGALNHFIAQKNEAIELFCGNKLLGIDPDFPEVKRRLERAKEIFYRLCGSVDMATERILEYIRDTPYPAQDFRQLGMKVLGSKQDKLGVRLFHLSSELLKAIDEEFYNALVIDTDWENYFALEWRKHGDVIFRMNDEADGIYYINSGSVVTLDENDRVIVTLGAGNIFGEMAYFSRERKRNATVVAASDLVLRKISTGDFEKLPVIQKIFKRIAAQRQTEGDGAA
;
A
#
# COMPACT_ATOMS: atom_id res chain seq x y z
N MET A 1 -24.49 -27.24 -33.49
CA MET A 1 -23.67 -26.47 -34.45
C MET A 1 -22.66 -25.67 -33.63
N LYS A 2 -21.43 -26.16 -33.49
CA LYS A 2 -20.35 -25.35 -32.89
C LYS A 2 -19.98 -24.29 -33.94
N PRO A 3 -19.98 -22.99 -33.62
CA PRO A 3 -19.49 -22.01 -34.57
C PRO A 3 -18.00 -22.28 -34.81
N ASP A 4 -17.60 -22.33 -36.08
CA ASP A 4 -16.20 -22.32 -36.50
C ASP A 4 -15.51 -21.15 -35.79
N ARG A 5 -14.73 -21.48 -34.76
CA ARG A 5 -13.76 -20.55 -34.20
C ARG A 5 -12.51 -20.75 -35.02
N GLU A 6 -12.35 -19.97 -36.08
CA GLU A 6 -11.03 -19.64 -36.60
C GLU A 6 -10.31 -18.83 -35.51
N THR A 7 -9.81 -19.52 -34.49
CA THR A 7 -8.90 -18.94 -33.50
C THR A 7 -7.52 -18.85 -34.14
N GLU A 8 -7.04 -17.63 -34.34
CA GLU A 8 -5.61 -17.40 -34.59
C GLU A 8 -4.81 -17.98 -33.41
N GLY A 9 -3.60 -18.48 -33.69
CA GLY A 9 -2.75 -19.12 -32.70
C GLY A 9 -2.42 -18.20 -31.52
N THR A 10 -2.17 -18.79 -30.35
CA THR A 10 -1.75 -18.08 -29.15
C THR A 10 -0.48 -17.27 -29.42
N ARG A 11 -0.51 -15.98 -29.10
CA ARG A 11 0.63 -15.06 -29.21
C ARG A 11 1.13 -14.71 -27.82
N GLU A 12 2.42 -14.92 -27.57
CA GLU A 12 3.08 -14.41 -26.37
C GLU A 12 3.42 -12.92 -26.58
N VAL A 13 3.01 -12.08 -25.64
CA VAL A 13 3.16 -10.62 -25.72
C VAL A 13 3.54 -10.03 -24.36
N VAL A 14 4.05 -8.80 -24.37
CA VAL A 14 4.05 -7.97 -23.18
C VAL A 14 2.90 -6.97 -23.29
N ILE A 15 2.05 -7.00 -22.26
CA ILE A 15 0.85 -6.19 -22.13
C ILE A 15 1.21 -4.97 -21.29
N MET A 16 0.97 -3.80 -21.85
CA MET A 16 1.04 -2.52 -21.16
C MET A 16 -0.37 -1.95 -21.10
N LEU A 17 -0.90 -1.78 -19.90
CA LEU A 17 -2.13 -1.02 -19.68
C LEU A 17 -1.80 0.33 -19.08
N THR A 18 -2.44 1.35 -19.60
CA THR A 18 -2.30 2.71 -19.11
C THR A 18 -3.64 3.30 -18.73
N ASP A 19 -3.64 4.19 -17.74
CA ASP A 19 -4.80 5.01 -17.38
C ASP A 19 -4.37 6.39 -16.89
N MET A 20 -5.15 7.42 -17.23
CA MET A 20 -4.85 8.81 -16.90
C MET A 20 -5.21 9.13 -15.45
N VAL A 21 -4.26 9.75 -14.74
CA VAL A 21 -4.47 10.16 -13.35
C VAL A 21 -5.42 11.36 -13.31
N GLY A 22 -6.56 11.19 -12.63
CA GLY A 22 -7.48 12.28 -12.34
C GLY A 22 -8.32 12.73 -13.52
N TYR A 23 -8.51 11.87 -14.53
CA TYR A 23 -9.31 12.16 -15.74
C TYR A 23 -10.65 12.84 -15.41
N SER A 24 -11.46 12.26 -14.52
CA SER A 24 -12.78 12.82 -14.17
C SER A 24 -12.72 14.26 -13.62
N ARG A 25 -11.64 14.62 -12.94
CA ARG A 25 -11.42 15.99 -12.43
C ARG A 25 -10.92 16.92 -13.54
N LEU A 26 -10.07 16.43 -14.44
CA LEU A 26 -9.57 17.22 -15.56
C LEU A 26 -10.69 17.58 -16.54
N THR A 27 -11.64 16.67 -16.73
CA THR A 27 -12.73 16.86 -17.70
C THR A 27 -14.02 17.42 -17.10
N SER A 28 -14.12 17.65 -15.78
CA SER A 28 -15.39 18.01 -15.12
C SER A 28 -16.01 19.31 -15.66
N ASP A 29 -15.15 20.25 -16.03
CA ASP A 29 -15.54 21.61 -16.42
C ASP A 29 -15.39 21.82 -17.94
N MET A 30 -15.07 20.76 -18.69
CA MET A 30 -14.87 20.81 -20.14
C MET A 30 -16.19 20.63 -20.89
N THR A 31 -16.32 21.29 -22.05
CA THR A 31 -17.39 20.99 -23.01
C THR A 31 -17.14 19.62 -23.65
N PRO A 32 -18.17 18.98 -24.25
CA PRO A 32 -17.98 17.71 -24.97
C PRO A 32 -16.89 17.78 -26.06
N ASP A 33 -16.79 18.90 -26.79
CA ASP A 33 -15.73 19.12 -27.77
C ASP A 33 -14.35 19.25 -27.10
N GLY A 34 -14.28 19.93 -25.95
CA GLY A 34 -13.05 20.03 -25.15
C GLY A 34 -12.57 18.67 -24.63
N VAL A 35 -13.48 17.83 -24.14
CA VAL A 35 -13.17 16.45 -23.71
C VAL A 35 -12.66 15.63 -24.90
N ARG A 36 -13.34 15.71 -26.05
CA ARG A 36 -12.90 15.03 -27.27
C ARG A 36 -11.47 15.44 -27.65
N ASP A 37 -11.20 16.73 -27.75
CA ASP A 37 -9.91 17.24 -28.21
C ASP A 37 -8.80 16.85 -27.22
N PHE A 38 -9.07 16.96 -25.92
CA PHE A 38 -8.16 16.52 -24.86
C PHE A 38 -7.82 15.02 -24.95
N VAL A 39 -8.83 14.16 -25.08
CA VAL A 39 -8.64 12.71 -25.21
C VAL A 39 -7.87 12.37 -26.49
N VAL A 40 -8.21 13.00 -27.62
CA VAL A 40 -7.52 12.79 -28.89
C VAL A 40 -6.05 13.19 -28.80
N ASP A 41 -5.75 14.34 -28.18
CA ASP A 41 -4.37 14.82 -28.02
C ASP A 41 -3.57 13.95 -27.04
N TYR A 42 -4.19 13.46 -25.96
CA TYR A 42 -3.59 12.46 -25.07
C TYR A 42 -3.13 11.21 -25.85
N HIS A 43 -4.05 10.60 -26.61
CA HIS A 43 -3.74 9.39 -27.39
C HIS A 43 -2.70 9.64 -28.47
N ARG A 44 -2.71 10.82 -29.11
CA ARG A 44 -1.68 11.21 -30.09
C ARG A 44 -0.31 11.37 -29.45
N SER A 45 -0.22 12.03 -28.30
CA SER A 45 1.05 12.22 -27.60
C SER A 45 1.61 10.91 -27.06
N LEU A 46 0.77 10.05 -26.48
CA LEU A 46 1.16 8.69 -26.08
C LEU A 46 1.67 7.89 -27.29
N ALA A 47 0.92 7.86 -28.40
CA ALA A 47 1.32 7.13 -29.59
C ALA A 47 2.63 7.67 -30.19
N ARG A 48 2.91 8.98 -30.09
CA ARG A 48 4.18 9.57 -30.55
C ARG A 48 5.39 9.02 -29.79
N VAL A 49 5.25 8.74 -28.49
CA VAL A 49 6.32 8.16 -27.68
C VAL A 49 6.50 6.67 -27.99
N ILE A 50 5.39 5.94 -28.15
CA ILE A 50 5.40 4.48 -28.27
C ILE A 50 5.63 3.98 -29.72
N ARG A 51 5.15 4.69 -30.75
CA ARG A 51 5.35 4.31 -32.16
C ARG A 51 6.72 4.76 -32.66
N ARG A 52 7.76 4.13 -32.14
CA ARG A 52 9.15 4.30 -32.58
C ARG A 52 9.67 2.95 -33.06
N ASP A 53 10.51 2.97 -34.09
CA ASP A 53 11.13 1.76 -34.65
C ASP A 53 11.89 0.93 -33.61
N ALA A 54 12.33 1.54 -32.49
CA ALA A 54 12.96 0.84 -31.38
C ALA A 54 12.01 -0.15 -30.67
N TYR A 55 10.69 0.07 -30.73
CA TYR A 55 9.69 -0.64 -29.94
C TYR A 55 8.83 -1.61 -30.75
N GLU A 56 8.87 -1.54 -32.09
CA GLU A 56 8.09 -2.41 -32.97
C GLU A 56 8.42 -3.91 -32.78
N PRO A 57 7.49 -4.84 -33.02
CA PRO A 57 6.09 -4.61 -33.38
C PRO A 57 5.26 -4.19 -32.15
N VAL A 58 4.51 -3.09 -32.29
CA VAL A 58 3.63 -2.58 -31.24
C VAL A 58 2.21 -2.30 -31.75
N GLU A 59 1.21 -2.80 -31.02
CA GLU A 59 -0.20 -2.49 -31.26
C GLU A 59 -0.69 -1.55 -30.15
N ILE A 60 -1.43 -0.48 -30.50
CA ILE A 60 -1.99 0.49 -29.54
C ILE A 60 -3.50 0.59 -29.77
N GLU A 61 -4.28 0.30 -28.74
CA GLU A 61 -5.74 0.36 -28.73
C GLU A 61 -6.23 1.29 -27.61
N PRO A 62 -6.89 2.42 -27.94
CA PRO A 62 -7.52 3.27 -26.93
C PRO A 62 -8.57 2.50 -26.11
N SER A 63 -8.61 2.71 -24.80
CA SER A 63 -9.55 2.08 -23.88
C SER A 63 -10.27 3.15 -23.04
N ALA A 64 -11.60 3.09 -22.98
CA ALA A 64 -12.47 3.95 -22.14
C ALA A 64 -12.27 5.49 -22.24
N GLY A 65 -11.41 5.98 -23.14
CA GLY A 65 -11.09 7.40 -23.34
C GLY A 65 -9.79 7.81 -22.64
N ASP A 66 -9.64 7.46 -21.37
CA ASP A 66 -8.54 7.86 -20.47
C ASP A 66 -7.38 6.86 -20.38
N GLY A 67 -7.57 5.65 -20.89
CA GLY A 67 -6.54 4.61 -20.90
C GLY A 67 -6.18 4.07 -22.28
N ALA A 68 -5.13 3.26 -22.34
CA ALA A 68 -4.71 2.59 -23.57
C ALA A 68 -4.25 1.16 -23.25
N LEU A 69 -4.58 0.24 -24.15
CA LEU A 69 -3.98 -1.08 -24.24
C LEU A 69 -2.85 -1.03 -25.27
N ILE A 70 -1.64 -1.37 -24.86
CA ILE A 70 -0.47 -1.40 -25.71
C ILE A 70 0.12 -2.82 -25.64
N LEU A 71 0.39 -3.41 -26.80
CA LEU A 71 0.88 -4.78 -26.90
C LEU A 71 2.19 -4.82 -27.66
N PHE A 72 3.22 -5.36 -27.01
CA PHE A 72 4.53 -5.57 -27.61
C PHE A 72 4.63 -7.03 -28.05
N GLY A 73 4.84 -7.25 -29.35
CA GLY A 73 4.99 -8.58 -29.92
C GLY A 73 6.44 -8.97 -30.16
N LYS A 74 6.64 -10.22 -30.58
CA LYS A 74 7.94 -10.76 -31.01
C LYS A 74 8.38 -10.10 -32.32
N ARG A 75 9.66 -9.71 -32.41
CA ARG A 75 10.27 -9.22 -33.65
C ARG A 75 11.09 -10.36 -34.25
N GLY A 76 10.64 -10.92 -35.37
CA GLY A 76 11.33 -12.07 -36.01
C GLY A 76 11.55 -13.22 -35.01
N ASP A 77 12.82 -13.61 -34.84
CA ASP A 77 13.23 -14.72 -33.95
C ASP A 77 13.63 -14.30 -32.53
N ASP A 78 13.37 -13.04 -32.14
CA ASP A 78 13.69 -12.49 -30.81
C ASP A 78 13.32 -13.43 -29.65
N ASP A 79 14.19 -13.52 -28.65
CA ASP A 79 13.77 -14.15 -27.40
C ASP A 79 12.69 -13.31 -26.68
N VAL A 80 12.01 -13.97 -25.75
CA VAL A 80 10.94 -13.34 -24.96
C VAL A 80 11.45 -12.15 -24.15
N SER A 81 12.70 -12.24 -23.68
CA SER A 81 13.36 -11.17 -22.92
C SER A 81 13.50 -9.88 -23.72
N SER A 82 13.72 -9.97 -25.04
CA SER A 82 13.74 -8.80 -25.95
C SER A 82 12.42 -8.04 -25.92
N ILE A 83 11.28 -8.75 -25.89
CA ILE A 83 9.95 -8.13 -25.83
C ILE A 83 9.81 -7.34 -24.51
N GLY A 84 10.19 -7.95 -23.38
CA GLY A 84 10.18 -7.30 -22.07
C GLY A 84 11.07 -6.07 -21.99
N ARG A 85 12.29 -6.13 -22.52
CA ARG A 85 13.22 -4.98 -22.58
C ARG A 85 12.65 -3.82 -23.37
N ARG A 86 12.07 -4.09 -24.56
CA ARG A 86 11.41 -3.04 -25.37
C ARG A 86 10.23 -2.42 -24.65
N ALA A 87 9.37 -3.25 -24.05
CA ALA A 87 8.19 -2.78 -23.34
C ALA A 87 8.56 -1.90 -22.13
N LEU A 88 9.54 -2.31 -21.32
CA LEU A 88 10.01 -1.50 -20.19
C LEU A 88 10.67 -0.21 -20.66
N ALA A 89 11.51 -0.25 -21.70
CA ALA A 89 12.12 0.95 -22.27
C ALA A 89 11.06 1.95 -22.77
N ALA A 90 10.01 1.46 -23.44
CA ALA A 90 8.90 2.29 -23.89
C ALA A 90 8.12 2.90 -22.71
N ALA A 91 7.91 2.14 -21.63
CA ALA A 91 7.27 2.60 -20.41
C ALA A 91 8.06 3.71 -19.71
N VAL A 92 9.39 3.55 -19.63
CA VAL A 92 10.29 4.55 -19.04
C VAL A 92 10.30 5.83 -19.89
N ASP A 93 10.38 5.72 -21.22
CA ASP A 93 10.30 6.88 -22.11
C ASP A 93 8.96 7.61 -22.00
N LEU A 94 7.86 6.86 -21.83
CA LEU A 94 6.53 7.41 -21.55
C LEU A 94 6.50 8.13 -20.20
N GLY A 95 7.08 7.54 -19.16
CA GLY A 95 7.21 8.17 -17.84
C GLY A 95 7.99 9.49 -17.89
N TYR A 96 9.08 9.55 -18.68
CA TYR A 96 9.80 10.79 -18.90
C TYR A 96 8.99 11.83 -19.68
N ALA A 97 8.24 11.42 -20.70
CA ALA A 97 7.34 12.31 -21.44
C ALA A 97 6.25 12.90 -20.53
N VAL A 98 5.75 12.11 -19.57
CA VAL A 98 4.85 12.58 -18.52
C VAL A 98 5.53 13.63 -17.63
N THR A 99 6.75 13.37 -17.14
CA THR A 99 7.50 14.33 -16.31
C THR A 99 7.73 15.66 -17.05
N ARG A 100 8.00 15.62 -18.37
CA ARG A 100 8.18 16.81 -19.20
C ARG A 100 6.88 17.53 -19.58
N GLY A 101 5.72 16.98 -19.21
CA GLY A 101 4.40 17.54 -19.56
C GLY A 101 4.00 17.35 -21.03
N GLU A 102 4.68 16.46 -21.76
CA GLU A 102 4.36 16.12 -23.15
C GLU A 102 3.16 15.17 -23.24
N VAL A 103 2.95 14.37 -22.20
CA VAL A 103 1.83 13.44 -22.04
C VAL A 103 1.18 13.72 -20.68
N ALA A 104 -0.14 13.64 -20.60
CA ALA A 104 -0.86 13.76 -19.33
C ALA A 104 -0.41 12.68 -18.33
N LYS A 105 -0.46 12.99 -17.03
CA LYS A 105 -0.09 12.04 -15.97
C LYS A 105 -0.80 10.70 -16.16
N THR A 106 -0.02 9.63 -16.27
CA THR A 106 -0.50 8.31 -16.69
C THR A 106 0.15 7.25 -15.81
N ARG A 107 -0.67 6.30 -15.33
CA ARG A 107 -0.23 5.08 -14.65
C ARG A 107 -0.02 3.99 -15.67
N ILE A 108 0.92 3.09 -15.40
CA ILE A 108 1.38 2.07 -16.33
C ILE A 108 1.52 0.75 -15.58
N GLY A 109 0.78 -0.27 -16.02
CA GLY A 109 0.93 -1.65 -15.59
C GLY A 109 1.53 -2.50 -16.71
N LEU A 110 2.67 -3.14 -16.44
CA LEU A 110 3.36 -4.03 -17.38
C LEU A 110 3.27 -5.49 -16.94
N PHE A 111 2.83 -6.36 -17.84
CA PHE A 111 2.75 -7.79 -17.56
C PHE A 111 3.03 -8.64 -18.80
N LYS A 112 3.78 -9.72 -18.64
CA LYS A 112 3.98 -10.72 -19.69
C LYS A 112 2.80 -11.69 -19.73
N GLY A 113 2.21 -11.94 -20.89
CA GLY A 113 1.15 -12.94 -20.99
C GLY A 113 0.85 -13.43 -22.39
N ASP A 114 0.05 -14.48 -22.44
CA ASP A 114 -0.47 -15.06 -23.67
C ASP A 114 -1.81 -14.44 -24.04
N ILE A 115 -1.99 -14.14 -25.33
CA ILE A 115 -3.24 -13.66 -25.89
C ILE A 115 -3.69 -14.54 -27.05
N VAL A 116 -5.01 -14.63 -27.23
CA VAL A 116 -5.67 -15.20 -28.41
C VAL A 116 -6.59 -14.15 -29.01
N GLU A 117 -6.80 -14.24 -30.31
CA GLU A 117 -7.69 -13.33 -31.03
C GLU A 117 -8.87 -14.10 -31.61
N ALA A 118 -10.05 -13.49 -31.53
CA ALA A 118 -11.26 -14.02 -32.12
C ALA A 118 -12.16 -12.90 -32.64
N GLN A 119 -12.98 -13.21 -33.63
CA GLN A 119 -14.00 -12.29 -34.14
C GLN A 119 -15.22 -12.25 -33.21
N ILE A 120 -15.58 -11.07 -32.73
CA ILE A 120 -16.87 -10.80 -32.07
C ILE A 120 -17.60 -9.74 -32.89
N ASN A 121 -18.77 -10.09 -33.42
CA ASN A 121 -19.62 -9.17 -34.19
C ASN A 121 -18.86 -8.44 -35.33
N GLY A 122 -17.96 -9.14 -36.01
CA GLY A 122 -17.14 -8.60 -37.11
C GLY A 122 -15.97 -7.70 -36.66
N LYS A 123 -15.71 -7.60 -35.36
CA LYS A 123 -14.53 -6.94 -34.80
C LYS A 123 -13.56 -7.97 -34.23
N LYS A 124 -12.27 -7.79 -34.51
CA LYS A 124 -11.21 -8.56 -33.86
C LYS A 124 -11.16 -8.17 -32.38
N ALA A 125 -11.33 -9.14 -31.50
CA ALA A 125 -11.25 -8.98 -30.06
C ALA A 125 -10.08 -9.83 -29.53
N LYS A 126 -9.40 -9.32 -28.52
CA LYS A 126 -8.24 -9.94 -27.88
C LYS A 126 -8.63 -10.49 -26.51
N PHE A 127 -8.17 -11.70 -26.19
CA PHE A 127 -8.47 -12.38 -24.93
C PHE A 127 -7.19 -12.92 -24.29
N GLY A 128 -7.07 -12.76 -22.98
CA GLY A 128 -5.94 -13.25 -22.22
C GLY A 128 -6.11 -12.92 -20.74
N ALA A 129 -5.70 -13.84 -19.87
CA ALA A 129 -5.73 -13.57 -18.42
C ALA A 129 -4.76 -12.44 -18.03
N GLY A 130 -3.71 -12.22 -18.83
CA GLY A 130 -2.70 -11.20 -18.59
C GLY A 130 -3.22 -9.76 -18.61
N PHE A 131 -4.28 -9.46 -19.38
CA PHE A 131 -4.93 -8.14 -19.34
C PHE A 131 -5.43 -7.79 -17.94
N ALA A 132 -5.98 -8.80 -17.27
CA ALA A 132 -6.52 -8.68 -15.94
C ALA A 132 -5.38 -8.33 -14.96
N VAL A 133 -4.24 -9.02 -15.04
CA VAL A 133 -3.09 -8.76 -14.17
C VAL A 133 -2.45 -7.39 -14.45
N ALA A 134 -2.24 -7.03 -15.73
CA ALA A 134 -1.73 -5.71 -16.11
C ALA A 134 -2.60 -4.57 -15.59
N SER A 135 -3.94 -4.74 -15.63
CA SER A 135 -4.89 -3.76 -15.08
C SER A 135 -4.73 -3.62 -13.57
N ARG A 136 -4.49 -4.71 -12.84
CA ARG A 136 -4.26 -4.65 -11.39
C ARG A 136 -2.93 -4.00 -11.04
N LEU A 137 -1.88 -4.23 -11.84
CA LEU A 137 -0.60 -3.55 -11.66
C LEU A 137 -0.77 -2.03 -11.88
N GLU A 138 -1.52 -1.64 -12.92
CA GLU A 138 -1.85 -0.24 -13.17
C GLU A 138 -2.67 0.37 -12.02
N GLU A 139 -3.70 -0.30 -11.50
CA GLU A 139 -4.50 0.19 -10.37
C GLU A 139 -3.66 0.36 -9.08
N LEU A 140 -2.71 -0.53 -8.83
CA LEU A 140 -1.83 -0.49 -7.66
C LEU A 140 -0.85 0.70 -7.68
N CYS A 141 -0.63 1.32 -8.85
CA CYS A 141 0.18 2.52 -8.98
C CYS A 141 -0.30 3.65 -8.06
N ASP A 142 -1.62 3.83 -7.91
CA ASP A 142 -2.20 4.84 -7.02
C ASP A 142 -1.93 4.56 -5.53
N TYR A 143 -1.93 3.28 -5.13
CA TYR A 143 -1.71 2.89 -3.73
C TYR A 143 -0.27 3.15 -3.29
N PHE A 144 0.68 2.82 -4.17
CA PHE A 144 2.11 2.98 -3.91
C PHE A 144 2.68 4.34 -4.36
N ASP A 145 1.87 5.19 -5.00
CA ASP A 145 2.28 6.47 -5.62
C ASP A 145 3.48 6.31 -6.57
N ILE A 146 3.41 5.26 -7.40
CA ILE A 146 4.42 4.92 -8.40
C ILE A 146 3.72 4.85 -9.74
N PRO A 147 4.13 5.60 -10.78
CA PRO A 147 3.42 5.63 -12.05
C PRO A 147 3.67 4.41 -12.95
N LEU A 148 4.64 3.55 -12.63
CA LEU A 148 4.97 2.36 -13.41
C LEU A 148 5.18 1.15 -12.48
N LEU A 149 4.33 0.13 -12.61
CA LEU A 149 4.49 -1.15 -11.93
C LEU A 149 4.57 -2.29 -12.94
N MET A 150 5.41 -3.26 -12.63
CA MET A 150 5.57 -4.50 -13.39
C MET A 150 5.65 -5.70 -12.46
N ASP A 151 5.46 -6.88 -13.01
CA ASP A 151 5.68 -8.12 -12.28
C ASP A 151 7.13 -8.61 -12.36
N ARG A 152 7.42 -9.69 -11.62
CA ARG A 152 8.75 -10.31 -11.55
C ARG A 152 9.24 -10.80 -12.92
N ASP A 153 8.36 -11.33 -13.76
CA ASP A 153 8.79 -11.91 -15.03
C ASP A 153 9.36 -10.83 -15.96
N ILE A 154 8.72 -9.65 -16.04
CA ILE A 154 9.25 -8.52 -16.82
C ILE A 154 10.59 -8.02 -16.25
N ALA A 155 10.72 -7.93 -14.93
CA ALA A 155 11.95 -7.47 -14.29
C ALA A 155 13.13 -8.43 -14.53
N MET A 156 12.89 -9.74 -14.55
CA MET A 156 13.92 -10.74 -14.84
C MET A 156 14.46 -10.67 -16.28
N MET A 157 13.78 -9.95 -17.18
CA MET A 157 14.21 -9.78 -18.57
C MET A 157 15.22 -8.63 -18.77
N GLN A 158 15.56 -7.86 -17.72
CA GLN A 158 16.29 -6.58 -17.85
C GLN A 158 17.79 -6.63 -17.55
N ASP A 159 18.44 -7.80 -17.64
CA ASP A 159 19.91 -7.96 -17.54
C ASP A 159 20.58 -7.16 -16.39
N ASP A 160 20.38 -7.59 -15.13
CA ASP A 160 20.97 -7.00 -13.91
C ASP A 160 20.87 -5.45 -13.81
N ASP A 161 19.82 -4.83 -14.36
CA ASP A 161 19.61 -3.39 -14.30
C ASP A 161 19.55 -2.88 -12.83
N PRO A 162 20.53 -2.06 -12.39
CA PRO A 162 20.63 -1.60 -11.01
C PRO A 162 19.52 -0.61 -10.63
N SER A 163 18.75 -0.11 -11.61
CA SER A 163 17.63 0.79 -11.39
C SER A 163 16.34 0.06 -11.01
N LEU A 164 16.31 -1.28 -11.04
CA LEU A 164 15.16 -2.09 -10.64
C LEU A 164 14.92 -2.00 -9.12
N VAL A 165 13.68 -1.70 -8.75
CA VAL A 165 13.26 -1.58 -7.35
C VAL A 165 12.15 -2.58 -7.06
N CYS A 166 12.36 -3.43 -6.06
CA CYS A 166 11.33 -4.30 -5.52
C CYS A 166 10.44 -3.50 -4.58
N ILE A 167 9.12 -3.55 -4.82
CA ILE A 167 8.12 -2.88 -3.98
C ILE A 167 7.60 -3.83 -2.90
N GLY A 168 7.36 -5.09 -3.27
CA GLY A 168 6.94 -6.12 -2.33
C GLY A 168 6.10 -7.21 -2.98
N ARG A 169 5.70 -8.20 -2.18
CA ARG A 169 4.74 -9.22 -2.58
C ARG A 169 3.36 -8.86 -2.06
N VAL A 170 2.41 -8.67 -2.95
CA VAL A 170 1.07 -8.15 -2.64
C VAL A 170 -0.02 -9.04 -3.22
N THR A 171 -1.07 -9.32 -2.46
CA THR A 171 -2.32 -9.91 -2.96
C THR A 171 -3.45 -8.89 -2.87
N PRO A 172 -3.93 -8.33 -4.00
CA PRO A 172 -5.14 -7.53 -4.02
C PRO A 172 -6.36 -8.36 -3.60
N LEU A 173 -7.33 -7.75 -2.91
CA LEU A 173 -8.49 -8.45 -2.30
C LEU A 173 -9.26 -9.40 -3.24
N ASN A 174 -9.27 -9.10 -4.55
CA ASN A 174 -10.01 -9.85 -5.58
C ASN A 174 -9.14 -10.83 -6.38
N LEU A 175 -7.91 -11.09 -5.94
CA LEU A 175 -6.99 -12.05 -6.54
C LEU A 175 -6.66 -13.16 -5.54
N ASN A 176 -6.61 -14.39 -6.04
CA ASN A 176 -6.22 -15.55 -5.24
C ASN A 176 -4.71 -15.85 -5.33
N HIS A 177 -3.96 -15.00 -6.03
CA HIS A 177 -2.53 -15.19 -6.28
C HIS A 177 -1.78 -13.88 -6.02
N PRO A 178 -0.63 -13.94 -5.33
CA PRO A 178 0.20 -12.77 -5.07
C PRO A 178 0.90 -12.29 -6.34
N LEU A 179 1.12 -10.99 -6.40
CA LEU A 179 1.97 -10.33 -7.37
C LEU A 179 3.26 -9.87 -6.69
N HIS A 180 4.39 -10.19 -7.29
CA HIS A 180 5.66 -9.58 -6.94
C HIS A 180 5.78 -8.29 -7.72
N LEU A 181 5.69 -7.16 -7.02
CA LEU A 181 5.65 -5.83 -7.62
C LEU A 181 7.05 -5.27 -7.73
N LEU A 182 7.41 -4.80 -8.92
CA LEU A 182 8.66 -4.11 -9.21
C LEU A 182 8.41 -2.83 -10.00
N THR A 183 9.39 -1.94 -9.95
CA THR A 183 9.42 -0.68 -10.69
C THR A 183 10.86 -0.31 -11.05
N VAL A 184 11.06 0.87 -11.63
CA VAL A 184 12.37 1.42 -12.01
C VAL A 184 12.55 2.81 -11.40
N TYR A 185 13.64 3.03 -10.65
CA TYR A 185 14.01 4.35 -10.11
C TYR A 185 15.19 4.92 -10.89
N ARG A 186 14.95 6.05 -11.58
CA ARG A 186 15.95 6.75 -12.38
C ARG A 186 15.82 8.26 -12.15
N PRO A 187 16.91 9.05 -12.28
CA PRO A 187 16.82 10.51 -12.20
C PRO A 187 15.78 11.06 -13.19
N GLY A 188 14.93 11.98 -12.73
CA GLY A 188 13.86 12.59 -13.52
C GLY A 188 12.60 11.72 -13.67
N LEU A 189 12.53 10.58 -12.98
CA LEU A 189 11.42 9.65 -13.00
C LEU A 189 10.87 9.48 -11.57
N HIS A 190 9.56 9.27 -11.40
CA HIS A 190 8.95 8.89 -10.10
C HIS A 190 9.26 9.82 -8.91
N HIS A 191 8.98 11.11 -9.04
CA HIS A 191 9.30 12.12 -8.00
C HIS A 191 10.79 12.22 -7.62
N ILE A 192 11.68 11.60 -8.39
CA ILE A 192 13.14 11.68 -8.22
C ILE A 192 13.65 12.87 -9.04
N PRO A 193 14.36 13.84 -8.42
CA PRO A 193 14.96 14.96 -9.14
C PRO A 193 15.92 14.49 -10.25
N ALA A 194 16.01 15.25 -11.34
CA ALA A 194 16.83 14.91 -12.50
C ALA A 194 18.35 15.01 -12.23
N ASP A 195 18.73 15.75 -11.19
CA ASP A 195 20.10 16.03 -10.77
C ASP A 195 20.60 15.12 -9.64
N VAL A 196 19.80 14.13 -9.22
CA VAL A 196 20.22 13.14 -8.22
C VAL A 196 21.43 12.35 -8.71
N GLU A 197 22.41 12.19 -7.83
CA GLU A 197 23.62 11.40 -8.10
C GLU A 197 23.27 9.91 -8.22
N VAL A 198 23.61 9.32 -9.38
CA VAL A 198 23.18 7.97 -9.76
C VAL A 198 23.74 6.90 -8.82
N GLY A 199 24.98 7.04 -8.35
CA GLY A 199 25.60 6.11 -7.41
C GLY A 199 24.88 6.05 -6.07
N ALA A 200 24.53 7.21 -5.51
CA ALA A 200 23.77 7.32 -4.27
C ALA A 200 22.34 6.77 -4.43
N LEU A 201 21.69 7.02 -5.57
CA LEU A 201 20.39 6.43 -5.87
C LEU A 201 20.48 4.90 -5.95
N ASN A 202 21.47 4.36 -6.67
CA ASN A 202 21.68 2.91 -6.77
C ASN A 202 22.01 2.29 -5.39
N HIS A 203 22.74 2.99 -4.53
CA HIS A 203 22.99 2.56 -3.16
C HIS A 203 21.69 2.47 -2.34
N PHE A 204 20.82 3.47 -2.46
CA PHE A 204 19.50 3.42 -1.85
C PHE A 204 18.67 2.24 -2.38
N ILE A 205 18.65 2.03 -3.70
CA ILE A 205 17.91 0.94 -4.36
C ILE A 205 18.37 -0.42 -3.82
N ALA A 206 19.68 -0.64 -3.72
CA ALA A 206 20.25 -1.86 -3.18
C ALA A 206 19.78 -2.12 -1.74
N GLN A 207 19.85 -1.11 -0.87
CA GLN A 207 19.42 -1.23 0.52
C GLN A 207 17.91 -1.50 0.64
N LYS A 208 17.10 -0.84 -0.19
CA LYS A 208 15.66 -1.08 -0.25
C LYS A 208 15.37 -2.51 -0.72
N ASN A 209 16.01 -2.98 -1.79
CA ASN A 209 15.80 -4.32 -2.33
C ASN A 209 16.16 -5.41 -1.31
N GLU A 210 17.27 -5.27 -0.59
CA GLU A 210 17.64 -6.19 0.50
C GLU A 210 16.58 -6.22 1.61
N ALA A 211 16.07 -5.05 2.01
CA ALA A 211 15.02 -4.97 3.02
C ALA A 211 13.72 -5.61 2.53
N ILE A 212 13.34 -5.40 1.27
CA ILE A 212 12.13 -6.00 0.70
C ILE A 212 12.28 -7.51 0.45
N GLU A 213 13.50 -8.02 0.23
CA GLU A 213 13.75 -9.46 0.19
C GLU A 213 13.48 -10.10 1.56
N LEU A 214 13.93 -9.47 2.65
CA LEU A 214 13.60 -9.89 4.01
C LEU A 214 12.11 -9.72 4.31
N PHE A 215 11.42 -8.78 3.66
CA PHE A 215 9.97 -8.63 3.81
C PHE A 215 9.24 -9.79 3.14
N CYS A 216 9.59 -10.13 1.90
CA CYS A 216 8.90 -11.16 1.15
C CYS A 216 9.28 -12.58 1.61
N GLY A 217 10.52 -12.74 2.09
CA GLY A 217 11.19 -14.03 2.26
C GLY A 217 11.67 -14.61 0.92
N ASN A 218 12.71 -15.43 0.98
CA ASN A 218 13.27 -16.15 -0.17
C ASN A 218 13.59 -17.60 0.22
N LYS A 219 12.69 -18.52 -0.12
CA LYS A 219 12.80 -19.94 0.23
C LYS A 219 14.03 -20.62 -0.39
N LEU A 220 14.45 -20.21 -1.60
CA LEU A 220 15.60 -20.79 -2.27
C LEU A 220 16.92 -20.45 -1.55
N LEU A 221 16.96 -19.29 -0.89
CA LEU A 221 18.10 -18.84 -0.10
C LEU A 221 17.94 -19.12 1.40
N GLY A 222 16.86 -19.79 1.83
CA GLY A 222 16.58 -20.04 3.24
C GLY A 222 16.24 -18.79 4.06
N ILE A 223 15.81 -17.72 3.39
CA ILE A 223 15.45 -16.45 4.04
C ILE A 223 13.96 -16.48 4.40
N ASP A 224 13.68 -16.43 5.70
CA ASP A 224 12.32 -16.28 6.22
C ASP A 224 11.96 -14.80 6.39
N PRO A 225 10.67 -14.42 6.30
CA PRO A 225 10.28 -13.03 6.51
C PRO A 225 10.59 -12.53 7.93
N ASP A 226 11.29 -11.40 8.02
CA ASP A 226 11.70 -10.78 9.30
C ASP A 226 11.27 -9.31 9.35
N PHE A 227 10.04 -9.07 9.79
CA PHE A 227 9.44 -7.73 9.80
C PHE A 227 10.14 -6.73 10.74
N PRO A 228 10.59 -7.11 11.97
CA PRO A 228 11.42 -6.23 12.78
C PRO A 228 12.68 -5.75 12.07
N GLU A 229 13.39 -6.66 11.39
CA GLU A 229 14.58 -6.31 10.62
C GLU A 229 14.26 -5.41 9.43
N VAL A 230 13.20 -5.75 8.68
CA VAL A 230 12.70 -4.97 7.56
C VAL A 230 12.39 -3.55 8.00
N LYS A 231 11.64 -3.37 9.10
CA LYS A 231 11.28 -2.06 9.64
C LYS A 231 12.53 -1.20 9.87
N ARG A 232 13.52 -1.74 10.58
CA ARG A 232 14.77 -1.03 10.87
C ARG A 232 15.52 -0.64 9.59
N ARG A 233 15.59 -1.52 8.59
CA ARG A 233 16.26 -1.24 7.31
C ARG A 233 15.51 -0.21 6.47
N LEU A 234 14.18 -0.33 6.39
CA LEU A 234 13.33 0.58 5.63
C LEU A 234 13.24 1.97 6.26
N GLU A 235 13.25 2.09 7.59
CA GLU A 235 13.35 3.40 8.28
C GLU A 235 14.64 4.13 7.88
N ARG A 236 15.77 3.41 7.83
CA ARG A 236 17.05 3.98 7.35
C ARG A 236 16.99 4.35 5.87
N ALA A 237 16.43 3.47 5.02
CA ALA A 237 16.29 3.73 3.60
C ALA A 237 15.41 4.96 3.34
N LYS A 238 14.34 5.15 4.13
CA LYS A 238 13.45 6.33 4.07
C LYS A 238 14.22 7.63 4.30
N GLU A 239 15.09 7.68 5.31
CA GLU A 239 15.92 8.86 5.56
C GLU A 239 16.90 9.15 4.42
N ILE A 240 17.46 8.12 3.80
CA ILE A 240 18.38 8.25 2.67
C ILE A 240 17.62 8.83 1.47
N PHE A 241 16.46 8.26 1.13
CA PHE A 241 15.65 8.74 0.03
C PHE A 241 15.22 10.20 0.23
N TYR A 242 14.77 10.55 1.44
CA TYR A 242 14.37 11.92 1.75
C TYR A 242 15.53 12.92 1.59
N ARG A 243 16.74 12.54 2.03
CA ARG A 243 17.94 13.35 1.85
C ARG A 243 18.32 13.51 0.36
N LEU A 244 18.12 12.46 -0.45
CA LEU A 244 18.45 12.48 -1.88
C LEU A 244 17.42 13.25 -2.72
N CYS A 245 16.13 13.07 -2.43
CA CYS A 245 15.05 13.52 -3.31
C CYS A 245 14.23 14.68 -2.73
N GLY A 246 14.34 14.97 -1.44
CA GLY A 246 13.51 15.96 -0.75
C GLY A 246 12.04 15.55 -0.61
N SER A 247 11.71 14.30 -0.92
CA SER A 247 10.36 13.73 -0.93
C SER A 247 10.34 12.38 -0.22
N VAL A 248 9.15 11.88 0.09
CA VAL A 248 8.97 10.57 0.74
C VAL A 248 8.78 9.50 -0.34
N ASP A 249 9.48 8.38 -0.19
CA ASP A 249 9.22 7.17 -0.98
C ASP A 249 7.96 6.48 -0.46
N MET A 250 6.82 6.80 -1.06
CA MET A 250 5.51 6.32 -0.61
C MET A 250 5.44 4.79 -0.57
N ALA A 251 6.10 4.10 -1.51
CA ALA A 251 6.11 2.65 -1.50
C ALA A 251 6.78 2.05 -0.28
N THR A 252 7.89 2.64 0.19
CA THR A 252 8.52 2.25 1.45
C THR A 252 7.60 2.55 2.64
N GLU A 253 6.95 3.73 2.64
CA GLU A 253 6.03 4.10 3.73
C GLU A 253 4.84 3.13 3.81
N ARG A 254 4.26 2.69 2.70
CA ARG A 254 3.16 1.70 2.68
C ARG A 254 3.56 0.35 3.29
N ILE A 255 4.78 -0.11 3.05
CA ILE A 255 5.29 -1.33 3.68
C ILE A 255 5.51 -1.11 5.18
N LEU A 256 6.06 0.05 5.58
CA LEU A 256 6.24 0.40 6.99
C LEU A 256 4.91 0.53 7.73
N GLU A 257 3.89 1.12 7.12
CA GLU A 257 2.52 1.18 7.63
C GLU A 257 1.97 -0.23 7.85
N TYR A 258 2.07 -1.10 6.84
CA TYR A 258 1.64 -2.50 6.96
C TYR A 258 2.34 -3.24 8.11
N ILE A 259 3.66 -3.08 8.25
CA ILE A 259 4.43 -3.70 9.35
C ILE A 259 4.06 -3.08 10.70
N ARG A 260 3.71 -1.79 10.75
CA ARG A 260 3.24 -1.13 11.98
C ARG A 260 1.96 -1.79 12.49
N ASP A 261 1.07 -2.17 11.58
CA ASP A 261 -0.21 -2.81 11.90
C ASP A 261 -0.08 -4.33 12.10
N THR A 262 0.84 -4.95 11.35
CA THR A 262 1.15 -6.37 11.40
C THR A 262 2.66 -6.57 11.64
N PRO A 263 3.16 -6.48 12.89
CA PRO A 263 4.59 -6.48 13.16
C PRO A 263 5.30 -7.83 12.94
N TYR A 264 4.52 -8.88 12.70
CA TYR A 264 5.02 -10.20 12.35
C TYR A 264 4.21 -10.75 11.17
N PRO A 265 4.84 -11.54 10.28
CA PRO A 265 4.16 -12.14 9.14
C PRO A 265 3.06 -13.10 9.64
N ALA A 266 1.84 -12.91 9.14
CA ALA A 266 0.74 -13.85 9.36
C ALA A 266 1.08 -15.25 8.81
N GLN A 267 0.37 -16.29 9.28
CA GLN A 267 0.64 -17.67 8.83
C GLN A 267 0.57 -17.83 7.31
N ASP A 268 -0.35 -17.13 6.65
CA ASP A 268 -0.55 -17.16 5.21
C ASP A 268 0.34 -16.16 4.44
N PHE A 269 1.09 -15.29 5.14
CA PHE A 269 1.89 -14.24 4.53
C PHE A 269 2.97 -14.80 3.59
N ARG A 270 3.54 -15.97 3.89
CA ARG A 270 4.50 -16.63 3.00
C ARG A 270 3.90 -16.99 1.63
N GLN A 271 2.60 -17.23 1.57
CA GLN A 271 1.89 -17.62 0.36
C GLN A 271 1.23 -16.43 -0.33
N LEU A 272 0.67 -15.49 0.44
CA LEU A 272 -0.15 -14.39 -0.09
C LEU A 272 0.55 -13.02 -0.02
N GLY A 273 1.62 -12.87 0.76
CA GLY A 273 2.25 -11.57 1.00
C GLY A 273 1.29 -10.58 1.66
N MET A 274 1.54 -9.29 1.43
CA MET A 274 0.74 -8.18 1.93
C MET A 274 -0.63 -8.14 1.25
N LYS A 275 -1.71 -8.11 2.02
CA LYS A 275 -3.06 -7.94 1.47
C LYS A 275 -3.38 -6.46 1.29
N VAL A 276 -3.77 -6.04 0.10
CA VAL A 276 -4.11 -4.63 -0.19
C VAL A 276 -5.61 -4.48 -0.48
N LEU A 277 -6.24 -3.55 0.24
CA LEU A 277 -7.62 -3.14 0.07
C LEU A 277 -7.70 -2.03 -1.00
N GLY A 278 -8.74 -2.06 -1.85
CA GLY A 278 -8.83 -1.18 -3.02
C GLY A 278 -9.03 0.30 -2.68
N SER A 279 -8.44 1.18 -3.50
CA SER A 279 -8.26 2.63 -3.27
C SER A 279 -9.55 3.49 -3.27
N LYS A 280 -10.75 2.95 -3.53
CA LYS A 280 -11.97 3.78 -3.62
C LYS A 280 -12.56 4.24 -2.29
N GLN A 281 -12.07 3.76 -1.14
CA GLN A 281 -12.48 4.26 0.20
C GLN A 281 -11.31 4.68 1.11
N ASP A 282 -10.06 4.55 0.66
CA ASP A 282 -8.93 4.40 1.58
C ASP A 282 -8.01 5.60 1.78
N LYS A 283 -8.42 6.81 1.38
CA LYS A 283 -7.78 8.02 1.95
C LYS A 283 -8.26 8.34 3.37
N LEU A 284 -9.46 7.86 3.75
CA LEU A 284 -10.02 7.98 5.10
C LEU A 284 -10.15 6.63 5.80
N GLY A 285 -10.46 5.56 5.06
CA GLY A 285 -10.80 4.24 5.61
C GLY A 285 -9.72 3.64 6.50
N VAL A 286 -8.48 3.56 6.00
CA VAL A 286 -7.37 2.95 6.74
C VAL A 286 -6.99 3.78 7.98
N ARG A 287 -6.89 5.12 7.87
CA ARG A 287 -6.58 5.99 9.02
C ARG A 287 -7.66 5.96 10.11
N LEU A 288 -8.95 5.90 9.73
CA LEU A 288 -10.04 5.75 10.68
C LEU A 288 -10.17 4.32 11.22
N PHE A 289 -9.74 3.28 10.48
CA PHE A 289 -9.82 1.88 10.94
C PHE A 289 -8.93 1.59 12.14
N HIS A 290 -7.86 2.36 12.34
CA HIS A 290 -6.95 2.21 13.48
C HIS A 290 -7.34 3.05 14.71
N LEU A 291 -8.37 3.90 14.59
CA LEU A 291 -9.03 4.45 15.76
C LEU A 291 -10.04 3.41 16.23
N SER A 292 -9.98 3.04 17.52
CA SER A 292 -10.98 2.16 18.13
C SER A 292 -12.40 2.52 17.67
N SER A 293 -13.26 1.52 17.51
CA SER A 293 -14.70 1.77 17.31
C SER A 293 -15.28 2.69 18.39
N GLU A 294 -14.64 2.80 19.55
CA GLU A 294 -14.98 3.76 20.62
C GLU A 294 -14.55 5.20 20.35
N LEU A 295 -13.35 5.43 19.78
CA LEU A 295 -12.90 6.74 19.32
C LEU A 295 -13.81 7.26 18.18
N LEU A 296 -14.22 6.37 17.27
CA LEU A 296 -15.15 6.68 16.18
C LEU A 296 -16.56 7.05 16.68
N LYS A 297 -17.06 6.38 17.73
CA LYS A 297 -18.36 6.69 18.36
C LYS A 297 -18.40 8.07 19.03
N ALA A 298 -17.25 8.69 19.28
CA ALA A 298 -17.12 9.93 20.03
C ALA A 298 -16.94 11.21 19.16
N ILE A 299 -16.94 11.09 17.83
CA ILE A 299 -16.52 12.18 16.91
C ILE A 299 -17.49 13.38 16.90
N ASP A 300 -16.89 14.57 17.03
CA ASP A 300 -17.42 15.89 16.68
C ASP A 300 -16.41 16.61 15.75
N GLU A 301 -16.72 17.84 15.33
CA GLU A 301 -15.92 18.63 14.38
C GLU A 301 -14.54 19.04 14.93
N GLU A 302 -14.39 19.16 16.25
CA GLU A 302 -13.11 19.46 16.92
C GLU A 302 -12.19 18.21 16.89
N PHE A 303 -12.77 17.01 17.03
CA PHE A 303 -12.05 15.74 17.01
C PHE A 303 -11.55 15.31 15.63
N TYR A 304 -12.26 15.65 14.55
CA TYR A 304 -11.82 15.34 13.18
C TYR A 304 -10.50 16.04 12.85
N ASN A 305 -10.38 17.34 13.18
CA ASN A 305 -9.17 18.10 12.90
C ASN A 305 -7.95 17.57 13.66
N ALA A 306 -8.11 17.21 14.93
CA ALA A 306 -7.01 16.75 15.78
C ALA A 306 -6.52 15.32 15.45
N LEU A 307 -7.37 14.45 14.90
CA LEU A 307 -7.00 13.06 14.57
C LEU A 307 -6.59 12.88 13.11
N VAL A 308 -7.03 13.77 12.21
CA VAL A 308 -6.86 13.61 10.75
C VAL A 308 -5.85 14.61 10.15
N ILE A 309 -5.76 15.84 10.71
CA ILE A 309 -4.89 16.90 10.18
C ILE A 309 -3.56 16.98 10.94
N ASP A 310 -3.60 16.84 12.26
CA ASP A 310 -2.41 16.79 13.11
C ASP A 310 -2.05 15.33 13.41
N THR A 311 -0.91 14.85 12.92
CA THR A 311 -0.43 13.47 13.11
C THR A 311 0.63 13.36 14.20
N ASP A 312 1.01 14.47 14.85
CA ASP A 312 2.11 14.48 15.82
C ASP A 312 1.76 13.66 17.07
N TRP A 313 0.47 13.47 17.35
CA TRP A 313 -0.02 12.64 18.44
C TRP A 313 0.45 11.18 18.31
N GLU A 314 0.62 10.65 17.10
CA GLU A 314 1.05 9.26 16.88
C GLU A 314 2.44 8.98 17.45
N ASN A 315 3.32 9.99 17.47
CA ASN A 315 4.69 9.87 17.97
C ASN A 315 4.75 9.64 19.49
N TYR A 316 3.67 9.94 20.23
CA TYR A 316 3.60 9.74 21.68
C TYR A 316 3.13 8.34 22.08
N PHE A 317 2.70 7.51 21.12
CA PHE A 317 2.27 6.14 21.37
C PHE A 317 3.44 5.18 21.19
N ALA A 318 3.99 4.70 22.30
CA ALA A 318 5.01 3.66 22.30
C ALA A 318 4.35 2.28 22.10
N LEU A 319 4.92 1.45 21.24
CA LEU A 319 4.46 0.07 21.07
C LEU A 319 5.01 -0.79 22.21
N GLU A 320 4.15 -1.57 22.86
CA GLU A 320 4.53 -2.55 23.88
C GLU A 320 4.01 -3.95 23.52
N TRP A 321 4.89 -4.95 23.61
CA TRP A 321 4.52 -6.35 23.43
C TRP A 321 4.37 -7.04 24.77
N ARG A 322 3.36 -7.92 24.86
CA ARG A 322 3.11 -8.79 26.00
C ARG A 322 2.73 -10.18 25.51
N LYS A 323 3.24 -11.21 26.15
CA LYS A 323 2.89 -12.60 25.85
C LYS A 323 1.62 -12.99 26.59
N HIS A 324 0.95 -14.02 26.10
CA HIS A 324 -0.15 -14.65 26.83
C HIS A 324 0.24 -14.92 28.30
N GLY A 325 -0.61 -14.46 29.23
CA GLY A 325 -0.42 -14.61 30.68
C GLY A 325 0.36 -13.48 31.35
N ASP A 326 0.96 -12.55 30.60
CA ASP A 326 1.63 -11.38 31.19
C ASP A 326 0.62 -10.48 31.90
N VAL A 327 0.98 -9.98 33.08
CA VAL A 327 0.20 -8.96 33.79
C VAL A 327 0.63 -7.58 33.27
N ILE A 328 -0.30 -6.83 32.70
CA ILE A 328 -0.02 -5.48 32.16
C ILE A 328 0.11 -4.49 33.33
N PHE A 329 -0.87 -4.51 34.26
CA PHE A 329 -0.84 -3.81 35.53
C PHE A 329 -1.81 -4.46 36.52
N ARG A 330 -1.62 -4.21 37.81
CA ARG A 330 -2.48 -4.70 38.89
C ARG A 330 -3.42 -3.61 39.39
N MET A 331 -4.54 -4.04 39.97
CA MET A 331 -5.42 -3.14 40.71
C MET A 331 -4.62 -2.41 41.80
N ASN A 332 -4.94 -1.14 42.01
CA ASN A 332 -4.28 -0.20 42.93
C ASN A 332 -2.87 0.27 42.53
N ASP A 333 -2.31 -0.20 41.41
CA ASP A 333 -1.08 0.38 40.87
C ASP A 333 -1.28 1.85 40.49
N GLU A 334 -0.20 2.63 40.55
CA GLU A 334 -0.17 4.00 40.04
C GLU A 334 -0.33 3.99 38.51
N ALA A 335 -1.06 4.96 37.96
CA ALA A 335 -1.28 5.04 36.53
C ALA A 335 0.00 5.45 35.77
N ASP A 336 0.53 4.53 34.98
CA ASP A 336 1.77 4.69 34.19
C ASP A 336 1.54 4.95 32.70
N GLY A 337 0.30 4.83 32.24
CA GLY A 337 -0.12 5.13 30.87
C GLY A 337 -1.55 4.70 30.55
N ILE A 338 -2.00 5.04 29.35
CA ILE A 338 -3.23 4.50 28.73
C ILE A 338 -2.83 3.53 27.62
N TYR A 339 -3.56 2.42 27.50
CA TYR A 339 -3.23 1.34 26.58
C TYR A 339 -4.33 1.18 25.54
N TYR A 340 -3.92 1.04 24.28
CA TYR A 340 -4.78 0.67 23.16
C TYR A 340 -4.37 -0.70 22.64
N ILE A 341 -5.35 -1.60 22.45
CA ILE A 341 -5.11 -2.95 21.95
C ILE A 341 -5.06 -2.89 20.42
N ASN A 342 -3.87 -2.99 19.85
CA ASN A 342 -3.69 -3.06 18.40
C ASN A 342 -4.02 -4.47 17.88
N SER A 343 -3.60 -5.51 18.62
CA SER A 343 -3.88 -6.91 18.30
C SER A 343 -3.88 -7.77 19.56
N GLY A 344 -4.66 -8.84 19.55
CA GLY A 344 -4.86 -9.77 20.67
C GLY A 344 -6.02 -9.37 21.60
N SER A 345 -6.07 -9.99 22.78
CA SER A 345 -7.07 -9.74 23.81
C SER A 345 -6.51 -9.72 25.22
N VAL A 346 -7.14 -8.92 26.09
CA VAL A 346 -6.87 -8.85 27.53
C VAL A 346 -8.12 -9.27 28.30
N VAL A 347 -7.89 -9.79 29.50
CA VAL A 347 -8.94 -9.99 30.50
C VAL A 347 -8.72 -9.02 31.65
N THR A 348 -9.78 -8.38 32.12
CA THR A 348 -9.77 -7.52 33.30
C THR A 348 -10.37 -8.25 34.49
N LEU A 349 -9.72 -8.15 35.65
CA LEU A 349 -10.06 -8.88 36.87
C LEU A 349 -10.36 -7.90 38.02
N ASP A 350 -11.37 -8.22 38.84
CA ASP A 350 -11.70 -7.47 40.05
C ASP A 350 -10.79 -7.83 41.24
N GLU A 351 -11.10 -7.29 42.42
CA GLU A 351 -10.37 -7.56 43.67
C GLU A 351 -10.42 -9.05 44.12
N ASN A 352 -11.35 -9.84 43.59
CA ASN A 352 -11.55 -11.25 43.90
C ASN A 352 -11.11 -12.18 42.74
N ASP A 353 -10.27 -11.67 41.83
CA ASP A 353 -9.80 -12.36 40.62
C ASP A 353 -10.94 -12.84 39.68
N ARG A 354 -12.12 -12.22 39.75
CA ARG A 354 -13.23 -12.51 38.84
C ARG A 354 -13.11 -11.69 37.58
N VAL A 355 -13.38 -12.34 36.44
CA VAL A 355 -13.39 -11.68 35.13
C VAL A 355 -14.50 -10.65 35.07
N ILE A 356 -14.13 -9.38 34.91
CA ILE A 356 -15.06 -8.27 34.68
C ILE A 356 -15.42 -8.24 33.20
N VAL A 357 -14.41 -8.09 32.32
CA VAL A 357 -14.62 -8.03 30.87
C VAL A 357 -13.39 -8.54 30.12
N THR A 358 -13.62 -9.10 28.94
CA THR A 358 -12.55 -9.40 27.97
C THR A 358 -12.57 -8.33 26.88
N LEU A 359 -11.45 -7.64 26.67
CA LEU A 359 -11.31 -6.59 25.67
C LEU A 359 -10.42 -7.10 24.54
N GLY A 360 -10.77 -6.77 23.30
CA GLY A 360 -10.07 -7.22 22.09
C GLY A 360 -9.41 -6.08 21.32
N ALA A 361 -8.86 -6.41 20.15
CA ALA A 361 -8.31 -5.42 19.22
C ALA A 361 -9.31 -4.27 18.96
N GLY A 362 -8.80 -3.05 18.99
CA GLY A 362 -9.63 -1.85 18.89
C GLY A 362 -10.25 -1.40 20.21
N ASN A 363 -9.98 -2.02 21.37
CA ASN A 363 -10.41 -1.48 22.67
C ASN A 363 -9.28 -0.70 23.36
N ILE A 364 -9.67 0.26 24.21
CA ILE A 364 -8.78 1.04 25.09
C ILE A 364 -8.96 0.54 26.52
N PHE A 365 -7.89 0.55 27.33
CA PHE A 365 -7.99 0.28 28.76
C PHE A 365 -6.94 1.07 29.58
N GLY A 366 -7.20 1.17 30.88
CA GLY A 366 -6.36 1.91 31.82
C GLY A 366 -6.64 3.43 31.86
N GLU A 367 -7.48 3.94 30.98
CA GLU A 367 -7.90 5.34 30.94
C GLU A 367 -8.68 5.75 32.20
N MET A 368 -9.42 4.83 32.81
CA MET A 368 -10.25 5.09 33.99
C MET A 368 -9.45 5.64 35.18
N ALA A 369 -8.18 5.24 35.31
CA ALA A 369 -7.32 5.71 36.39
C ALA A 369 -7.11 7.24 36.32
N TYR A 370 -7.06 7.84 35.13
CA TYR A 370 -6.82 9.29 34.98
C TYR A 370 -8.03 10.16 35.31
N PHE A 371 -9.21 9.55 35.43
CA PHE A 371 -10.47 10.24 35.73
C PHE A 371 -11.04 9.87 37.10
N SER A 372 -10.34 9.03 37.86
CA SER A 372 -10.65 8.73 39.27
C SER A 372 -9.92 9.69 40.21
N ARG A 373 -10.45 9.90 41.42
CA ARG A 373 -9.85 10.83 42.41
C ARG A 373 -8.47 10.40 42.90
N GLU A 374 -8.21 9.09 42.90
CA GLU A 374 -7.01 8.50 43.50
C GLU A 374 -5.91 8.18 42.47
N ARG A 375 -6.17 8.36 41.17
CA ARG A 375 -5.27 8.01 40.06
C ARG A 375 -4.74 6.56 40.07
N LYS A 376 -5.44 5.65 40.74
CA LYS A 376 -5.11 4.23 40.82
C LYS A 376 -5.84 3.38 39.79
N ARG A 377 -5.22 2.25 39.41
CA ARG A 377 -5.84 1.21 38.58
C ARG A 377 -7.03 0.59 39.32
N ASN A 378 -8.18 0.50 38.64
CA ASN A 378 -9.43 -0.03 39.20
C ASN A 378 -9.61 -1.54 39.03
N ALA A 379 -8.76 -2.19 38.23
CA ALA A 379 -8.81 -3.62 37.93
C ALA A 379 -7.39 -4.11 37.61
N THR A 380 -7.17 -5.41 37.74
CA THR A 380 -5.95 -6.08 37.24
C THR A 380 -6.18 -6.45 35.79
N VAL A 381 -5.20 -6.22 34.90
CA VAL A 381 -5.33 -6.56 33.47
C VAL A 381 -4.26 -7.57 33.09
N VAL A 382 -4.69 -8.68 32.49
CA VAL A 382 -3.82 -9.80 32.10
C VAL A 382 -4.01 -10.10 30.61
N ALA A 383 -2.92 -10.45 29.94
CA ALA A 383 -2.95 -10.83 28.54
C ALA A 383 -3.64 -12.20 28.35
N ALA A 384 -4.75 -12.22 27.62
CA ALA A 384 -5.51 -13.43 27.27
C ALA A 384 -5.04 -14.05 25.94
N SER A 385 -4.22 -13.33 25.17
CA SER A 385 -3.45 -13.82 24.02
C SER A 385 -2.11 -13.10 23.96
N ASP A 386 -1.28 -13.38 22.96
CA ASP A 386 -0.17 -12.49 22.61
C ASP A 386 -0.73 -11.12 22.19
N LEU A 387 -0.13 -10.05 22.69
CA LEU A 387 -0.63 -8.68 22.59
C LEU A 387 0.35 -7.76 21.87
N VAL A 388 -0.24 -6.87 21.09
CA VAL A 388 0.40 -5.64 20.63
C VAL A 388 -0.38 -4.47 21.20
N LEU A 389 0.23 -3.72 22.10
CA LEU A 389 -0.35 -2.55 22.74
C LEU A 389 0.30 -1.28 22.22
N ARG A 390 -0.47 -0.22 22.07
CA ARG A 390 0.05 1.16 21.97
C ARG A 390 -0.17 1.84 23.31
N LYS A 391 0.90 2.24 23.98
CA LYS A 391 0.89 2.93 25.26
C LYS A 391 1.22 4.40 25.06
N ILE A 392 0.37 5.27 25.60
CA ILE A 392 0.71 6.67 25.83
C ILE A 392 1.11 6.84 27.29
N SER A 393 2.29 7.43 27.54
CA SER A 393 2.77 7.67 28.89
C SER A 393 1.92 8.73 29.60
N THR A 394 1.89 8.73 30.94
CA THR A 394 1.20 9.79 31.71
C THR A 394 1.68 11.20 31.30
N GLY A 395 3.00 11.39 31.17
CA GLY A 395 3.58 12.69 30.86
C GLY A 395 3.25 13.19 29.45
N ASP A 396 3.07 12.29 28.49
CA ASP A 396 2.68 12.66 27.13
C ASP A 396 1.17 12.82 26.99
N PHE A 397 0.40 12.00 27.71
CA PHE A 397 -1.04 12.16 27.81
C PHE A 397 -1.43 13.53 28.37
N GLU A 398 -0.69 14.04 29.35
CA GLU A 398 -0.90 15.37 29.93
C GLU A 398 -0.67 16.53 28.92
N LYS A 399 0.13 16.30 27.87
CA LYS A 399 0.41 17.29 26.81
C LYS A 399 -0.63 17.32 25.69
N LEU A 400 -1.55 16.36 25.64
CA LEU A 400 -2.53 16.20 24.57
C LEU A 400 -3.96 16.49 25.07
N PRO A 401 -4.35 17.77 25.24
CA PRO A 401 -5.65 18.15 25.82
C PRO A 401 -6.85 17.66 25.02
N VAL A 402 -6.73 17.55 23.69
CA VAL A 402 -7.81 17.01 22.85
C VAL A 402 -8.00 15.52 23.12
N ILE A 403 -6.92 14.74 23.19
CA ILE A 403 -6.96 13.30 23.50
C ILE A 403 -7.52 13.05 24.91
N GLN A 404 -7.22 13.92 25.89
CA GLN A 404 -7.82 13.85 27.23
C GLN A 404 -9.34 13.98 27.21
N LYS A 405 -9.89 14.94 26.43
CA LYS A 405 -11.33 15.10 26.28
C LYS A 405 -11.97 13.81 25.74
N ILE A 406 -11.31 13.13 24.78
CA ILE A 406 -11.81 11.89 24.18
C ILE A 406 -11.86 10.76 25.21
N PHE A 407 -10.74 10.47 25.88
CA PHE A 407 -10.71 9.37 26.85
C PHE A 407 -11.62 9.65 28.05
N LYS A 408 -11.84 10.92 28.41
CA LYS A 408 -12.83 11.29 29.44
C LYS A 408 -14.24 10.88 29.05
N ARG A 409 -14.60 11.05 27.76
CA ARG A 409 -15.92 10.66 27.24
C ARG A 409 -16.09 9.14 27.23
N ILE A 410 -15.05 8.40 26.84
CA ILE A 410 -15.03 6.93 26.87
C ILE A 410 -15.18 6.43 28.32
N ALA A 411 -14.42 7.00 29.26
CA ALA A 411 -14.51 6.65 30.68
C ALA A 411 -15.90 6.91 31.26
N ALA A 412 -16.55 8.03 30.88
CA ALA A 412 -17.90 8.35 31.32
C ALA A 412 -18.95 7.36 30.81
N GLN A 413 -18.85 6.92 29.54
CA GLN A 413 -19.74 5.90 28.97
C GLN A 413 -19.64 4.56 29.71
N ARG A 414 -18.42 4.14 30.07
CA ARG A 414 -18.17 2.89 30.78
C ARG A 414 -18.67 2.90 32.22
N GLN A 415 -18.64 4.05 32.90
CA GLN A 415 -19.24 4.21 34.23
C GLN A 415 -20.77 4.06 34.17
N THR A 416 -21.42 4.63 33.16
CA THR A 416 -22.87 4.47 32.98
C THR A 416 -23.31 3.06 32.59
N GLU A 417 -22.47 2.28 31.91
CA GLU A 417 -22.74 0.88 31.56
C GLU A 417 -22.46 -0.08 32.73
N GLY A 418 -21.46 0.21 33.57
CA GLY A 418 -21.13 -0.58 34.76
C GLY A 418 -22.15 -0.47 35.91
N ASP A 419 -22.73 0.72 36.11
CA ASP A 419 -23.75 0.94 37.15
C ASP A 419 -25.12 0.32 36.82
N GLY A 420 -25.35 -0.11 35.57
CA GLY A 420 -26.59 -0.77 35.12
C GLY A 420 -26.61 -2.29 35.29
N ALA A 421 -25.50 -2.90 35.75
CA ALA A 421 -25.34 -4.35 35.91
C ALA A 421 -25.17 -4.80 37.37
N ALA A 422 -25.41 -3.91 38.34
CA ALA A 422 -25.34 -4.18 39.78
C ALA A 422 -26.67 -4.67 40.36
#